data_AF-A0A2H0KGK5-F1
#
_entry.id   AF-A0A2H0KGK5-F1
#
_cell.length_a   1.000
_cell.length_b   1.000
_cell.length_c   1.000
_cell.angle_alpha   90.00
_cell.angle_beta   90.00
_cell.angle_gamma   90.00
#
_symmetry.space_group_name_H-M   'P 1'
#
loop_
_entity.id
_entity.type
_entity.pdbx_description
1 polymer ?
#
loop_
_entity_poly.entity_id
_entity_poly.type
_entity_poly.pdbx_seq_one_letter_code
_entity_poly.pdbx_strand_id
1 'polypeptide(L)'
;TWAVLARGVVGLVAMYAVSPWKIGFSYSSAVLKKLLRFGLPYQINTVIAVLKDDLMTIVLGKIIGTTGLGYLGWAKKWAEQPLRFFMDNVSKVAFPAFSRLQDDKEKLKKSVEKTLFFLCFLTFPVLVGFSTLAPQMVKIIPRYLKWQPAVLALYFYCFNSAWATVSTSMTNLLNAIGHVKKTFKLMIMWLGLTWLIIPILAVKFGYNGVAFGVGIISLSSVVAVIMAKKLVNFALLDSVGKPLFASFALALFLYFLRFWEGGYLIISFKVLSGAIIYLFFSYLLKGRILLKDISLIWHEIKQKN
;
A
#
# COMPACT_ATOMS: atom_id res chain seq x y z
N THR A 1 12.59 21.49 -10.30
CA THR A 1 13.50 20.82 -11.26
C THR A 1 14.93 21.30 -11.09
N TRP A 2 15.21 22.60 -11.20
CA TRP A 2 16.54 23.20 -10.96
C TRP A 2 17.10 22.99 -9.55
N ALA A 3 16.26 23.08 -8.50
CA ALA A 3 16.69 22.83 -7.12
C ALA A 3 17.19 21.39 -6.88
N VAL A 4 16.61 20.40 -7.57
CA VAL A 4 17.03 18.99 -7.45
C VAL A 4 18.39 18.79 -8.13
N LEU A 5 18.60 19.42 -9.30
CA LEU A 5 19.88 19.41 -10.00
C LEU A 5 20.97 20.11 -9.18
N ALA A 6 20.69 21.30 -8.65
CA ALA A 6 21.62 22.02 -7.78
C ALA A 6 22.02 21.20 -6.54
N ARG A 7 21.04 20.57 -5.87
CA ARG A 7 21.33 19.67 -4.74
C ARG A 7 22.22 18.49 -5.14
N GLY A 8 21.97 17.90 -6.31
CA GLY A 8 22.77 16.79 -6.83
C GLY A 8 24.21 17.20 -7.12
N VAL A 9 24.40 18.34 -7.78
CA VAL A 9 25.74 18.88 -8.13
C VAL A 9 26.51 19.27 -6.87
N VAL A 10 25.89 20.02 -5.95
CA VAL A 10 26.54 20.40 -4.68
C VAL A 10 26.89 19.18 -3.85
N GLY A 11 25.98 18.19 -3.78
CA GLY A 11 26.24 16.94 -3.07
C GLY A 11 27.39 16.13 -3.67
N LEU A 12 27.48 16.06 -5.00
CA LEU A 12 28.58 15.41 -5.70
C LEU A 12 29.91 16.09 -5.39
N VAL A 13 29.99 17.42 -5.52
CA VAL A 13 31.20 18.20 -5.27
C VAL A 13 31.63 18.07 -3.81
N ALA A 14 30.70 18.18 -2.86
CA ALA A 14 30.99 18.04 -1.44
C ALA A 14 31.49 16.62 -1.09
N MET A 15 30.85 15.57 -1.61
CA MET A 15 31.30 14.19 -1.40
C MET A 15 32.70 13.96 -1.97
N TYR A 16 32.98 14.49 -3.16
CA TYR A 16 34.28 14.34 -3.82
C TYR A 16 35.39 15.14 -3.13
N ALA A 17 35.05 16.28 -2.52
CA ALA A 17 35.97 17.07 -1.70
C ALA A 17 36.33 16.36 -0.39
N VAL A 18 35.37 15.70 0.25
CA VAL A 18 35.59 14.97 1.52
C VAL A 18 36.28 13.63 1.31
N SER A 19 35.91 12.89 0.26
CA SER A 19 36.45 11.56 -0.03
C SER A 19 36.79 11.43 -1.52
N PRO A 20 37.96 11.94 -1.95
CA PRO A 20 38.36 11.86 -3.34
C PRO A 20 38.54 10.40 -3.77
N TRP A 21 37.64 9.91 -4.61
CA TRP A 21 37.71 8.58 -5.19
C TRP A 21 38.34 8.66 -6.57
N LYS A 22 39.34 7.82 -6.87
CA LYS A 22 39.92 7.74 -8.22
C LYS A 22 38.90 7.11 -9.16
N ILE A 23 38.26 7.94 -10.00
CA ILE A 23 37.38 7.47 -11.07
C ILE A 23 38.23 6.65 -12.04
N GLY A 24 37.95 5.35 -12.15
CA GLY A 24 38.64 4.44 -13.04
C GLY A 24 37.80 3.20 -13.32
N PHE A 25 38.10 2.52 -14.42
CA PHE A 25 37.46 1.25 -14.77
C PHE A 25 38.23 0.10 -14.14
N SER A 26 37.59 -0.64 -13.22
CA SER A 26 38.11 -1.89 -12.69
C SER A 26 37.08 -2.99 -12.91
N TYR A 27 37.47 -4.06 -13.61
CA TYR A 27 36.61 -5.20 -13.89
C TYR A 27 37.01 -6.40 -13.04
N SER A 28 36.06 -6.93 -12.26
CA SER A 28 36.25 -8.17 -11.52
C SER A 28 35.07 -9.09 -11.78
N SER A 29 35.32 -10.18 -12.51
CA SER A 29 34.31 -11.21 -12.80
C SER A 29 33.75 -11.83 -11.52
N ALA A 30 34.57 -11.96 -10.47
CA ALA A 30 34.13 -12.48 -9.17
C ALA A 30 33.12 -11.55 -8.48
N VAL A 31 33.40 -10.24 -8.47
CA VAL A 31 32.51 -9.22 -7.88
C VAL A 31 31.24 -9.09 -8.71
N LEU A 32 31.36 -9.08 -10.05
CA LEU A 32 30.21 -9.02 -10.96
C LEU A 32 29.27 -10.21 -10.77
N LYS A 33 29.80 -11.45 -10.72
CA LYS A 33 28.98 -12.65 -10.46
C LYS A 33 28.28 -12.57 -9.10
N LYS A 34 28.95 -12.08 -8.06
CA LYS A 34 28.35 -11.92 -6.72
C LYS A 34 27.22 -10.89 -6.72
N LEU A 35 27.43 -9.74 -7.37
CA LEU A 35 26.43 -8.69 -7.52
C LEU A 35 25.25 -9.14 -8.37
N LEU A 36 25.48 -9.78 -9.52
CA LEU A 36 24.42 -10.26 -10.41
C LEU A 36 23.57 -11.35 -9.77
N ARG A 37 24.16 -12.24 -8.96
CA ARG A 37 23.40 -13.30 -8.25
C ARG A 37 22.34 -12.72 -7.31
N PHE A 38 22.55 -11.52 -6.77
CA PHE A 38 21.58 -10.82 -5.92
C PHE A 38 20.73 -9.81 -6.71
N GLY A 39 21.37 -8.97 -7.51
CA GLY A 39 20.73 -7.87 -8.24
C GLY A 39 19.80 -8.35 -9.35
N LEU A 40 20.14 -9.44 -10.06
CA LEU A 40 19.35 -9.91 -11.18
C LEU A 40 17.96 -10.43 -10.74
N PRO A 41 17.82 -11.31 -9.72
CA PRO A 41 16.49 -11.68 -9.22
C PRO A 41 15.66 -10.49 -8.70
N TYR A 42 16.32 -9.52 -8.05
CA TYR A 42 15.65 -8.32 -7.56
C TYR A 42 15.13 -7.44 -8.72
N GLN A 43 15.95 -7.23 -9.76
CA GLN A 43 15.54 -6.48 -10.94
C GLN A 43 14.47 -7.20 -11.75
N ILE A 44 14.50 -8.53 -11.83
CA ILE A 44 13.44 -9.30 -12.47
C ILE A 44 12.09 -9.05 -11.79
N ASN A 45 12.02 -8.96 -10.45
CA ASN A 45 10.78 -8.60 -9.76
C ASN A 45 10.28 -7.21 -10.18
N THR A 46 11.18 -6.23 -10.32
CA THR A 46 10.83 -4.88 -10.79
C THR A 46 10.31 -4.89 -12.22
N VAL A 47 10.97 -5.64 -13.13
CA VAL A 47 10.51 -5.81 -14.51
C VAL A 47 9.13 -6.48 -14.56
N ILE A 48 8.88 -7.50 -13.75
CA ILE A 48 7.57 -8.15 -13.65
C ILE A 48 6.51 -7.15 -13.18
N ALA A 49 6.83 -6.28 -12.22
CA ALA A 49 5.89 -5.24 -11.77
C ALA A 49 5.55 -4.25 -12.91
N VAL A 50 6.56 -3.78 -13.66
CA VAL A 50 6.35 -2.90 -14.83
C VAL A 50 5.52 -3.58 -15.91
N LEU A 51 5.78 -4.86 -16.20
CA LEU A 51 4.98 -5.64 -17.14
C LEU A 51 3.54 -5.86 -16.64
N LYS A 52 3.33 -5.96 -15.33
CA LYS A 52 2.01 -6.12 -14.74
C LYS A 52 1.21 -4.82 -14.77
N ASP A 53 1.81 -3.71 -14.37
CA ASP A 53 1.10 -2.46 -14.07
C ASP A 53 1.17 -1.45 -15.23
N ASP A 54 2.37 -1.18 -15.75
CA ASP A 54 2.58 -0.15 -16.76
C ASP A 54 2.23 -0.63 -18.17
N LEU A 55 2.66 -1.84 -18.54
CA LEU A 55 2.31 -2.41 -19.84
C LEU A 55 0.79 -2.68 -19.94
N MET A 56 0.16 -3.12 -18.85
CA MET A 56 -1.31 -3.26 -18.79
C MET A 56 -2.02 -1.92 -18.99
N THR A 57 -1.47 -0.81 -18.48
CA THR A 57 -2.02 0.53 -18.70
C THR A 57 -2.05 0.90 -20.19
N ILE A 58 -1.01 0.53 -20.95
CA ILE A 58 -0.96 0.74 -22.41
C ILE A 58 -2.03 -0.10 -23.13
N VAL A 59 -2.16 -1.37 -22.75
CA VAL A 59 -3.19 -2.27 -23.31
C VAL A 59 -4.60 -1.73 -23.04
N LEU A 60 -4.88 -1.32 -21.80
CA LEU A 60 -6.16 -0.74 -21.43
C LEU A 60 -6.44 0.57 -22.17
N GLY A 61 -5.42 1.41 -22.39
CA GLY A 61 -5.57 2.62 -23.20
C GLY A 61 -6.15 2.36 -24.60
N LYS A 62 -5.83 1.21 -25.21
CA LYS A 62 -6.41 0.78 -26.49
C LYS A 62 -7.82 0.19 -26.36
N ILE A 63 -8.11 -0.55 -25.29
CA ILE A 63 -9.40 -1.25 -25.13
C ILE A 63 -10.52 -0.31 -24.68
N ILE A 64 -10.25 0.50 -23.65
CA ILE A 64 -11.27 1.34 -22.97
C ILE A 64 -11.12 2.84 -23.27
N GLY A 65 -10.14 3.21 -24.10
CA GLY A 65 -9.86 4.59 -24.48
C GLY A 65 -9.24 5.44 -23.36
N THR A 66 -8.87 6.68 -23.71
CA THR A 66 -8.22 7.63 -22.80
C THR A 66 -9.12 8.07 -21.65
N THR A 67 -10.42 8.24 -21.90
CA THR A 67 -11.40 8.61 -20.87
C THR A 67 -11.55 7.52 -19.82
N GLY A 68 -11.74 6.26 -20.23
CA GLY A 68 -11.84 5.13 -19.31
C GLY A 68 -10.56 4.93 -18.51
N LEU A 69 -9.40 5.06 -19.16
CA LEU A 69 -8.09 5.00 -18.50
C LEU A 69 -7.92 6.15 -17.49
N GLY A 70 -8.41 7.34 -17.82
CA GLY A 70 -8.45 8.47 -16.89
C GLY A 70 -9.25 8.17 -15.64
N TYR A 71 -10.45 7.59 -15.78
CA TYR A 71 -11.30 7.19 -14.65
C TYR A 71 -10.61 6.17 -13.74
N LEU A 72 -9.99 5.13 -14.32
CA LEU A 72 -9.22 4.15 -13.56
C LEU A 72 -8.00 4.76 -12.89
N GLY A 73 -7.28 5.65 -13.58
CA GLY A 73 -6.12 6.34 -13.04
C GLY A 73 -6.48 7.21 -11.83
N TRP A 74 -7.61 7.93 -11.89
CA TRP A 74 -8.12 8.71 -10.76
C TRP A 74 -8.49 7.82 -9.58
N ALA A 75 -9.26 6.75 -9.82
CA ALA A 75 -9.66 5.79 -8.78
C ALA A 75 -8.44 5.14 -8.11
N LYS A 76 -7.51 4.62 -8.91
CA LYS A 76 -6.25 4.00 -8.46
C LYS A 76 -5.42 4.97 -7.62
N LYS A 77 -5.24 6.20 -8.10
CA LYS A 77 -4.43 7.21 -7.40
C LYS A 77 -4.93 7.48 -5.98
N TRP A 78 -6.24 7.70 -5.81
CA TRP A 78 -6.80 7.98 -4.49
C TRP A 78 -6.79 6.76 -3.57
N ALA A 79 -7.11 5.58 -4.09
CA ALA A 79 -7.10 4.36 -3.30
C ALA A 79 -5.70 3.93 -2.83
N GLU A 80 -4.67 4.10 -3.66
CA GLU A 80 -3.29 3.68 -3.32
C GLU A 80 -2.55 4.71 -2.47
N GLN A 81 -3.03 5.95 -2.38
CA GLN A 81 -2.35 7.02 -1.65
C GLN A 81 -2.06 6.67 -0.18
N PRO A 82 -3.01 6.14 0.62
CA PRO A 82 -2.77 5.80 2.02
C PRO A 82 -1.74 4.67 2.14
N LEU A 83 -1.83 3.67 1.26
CA LEU A 83 -0.88 2.57 1.21
C LEU A 83 0.53 3.11 1.00
N ARG A 84 0.78 3.91 -0.04
CA ARG A 84 2.11 4.47 -0.32
C ARG A 84 2.63 5.33 0.82
N PHE A 85 1.77 6.17 1.39
CA PHE A 85 2.17 7.08 2.46
C PHE A 85 2.62 6.35 3.74
N PHE A 86 1.89 5.32 4.16
CA PHE A 86 2.22 4.58 5.40
C PHE A 86 3.18 3.40 5.14
N MET A 87 2.94 2.60 4.11
CA MET A 87 3.70 1.38 3.84
C MET A 87 5.16 1.66 3.54
N ASP A 88 5.48 2.66 2.72
CA ASP A 88 6.87 2.94 2.31
C ASP A 88 7.74 3.36 3.50
N ASN A 89 7.16 4.10 4.44
CA ASN A 89 7.85 4.55 5.64
C ASN A 89 8.01 3.41 6.65
N VAL A 90 6.94 2.66 6.91
CA VAL A 90 6.98 1.52 7.85
C VAL A 90 7.88 0.41 7.33
N SER A 91 7.84 0.11 6.03
CA SER A 91 8.65 -0.98 5.45
C SER A 91 10.14 -0.73 5.52
N LYS A 92 10.59 0.53 5.42
CA LYS A 92 12.03 0.89 5.54
C LYS A 92 12.62 0.54 6.90
N VAL A 93 11.82 0.56 7.96
CA VAL A 93 12.25 0.22 9.32
C VAL A 93 11.90 -1.22 9.69
N ALA A 94 10.74 -1.72 9.24
CA ALA A 94 10.27 -3.06 9.53
C ALA A 94 11.12 -4.13 8.82
N PHE A 95 11.53 -3.90 7.56
CA PHE A 95 12.29 -4.89 6.81
C PHE A 95 13.63 -5.24 7.47
N PRO A 96 14.52 -4.29 7.81
CA PRO A 96 15.76 -4.62 8.53
C PRO A 96 15.50 -5.22 9.92
N ALA A 97 14.45 -4.78 10.61
CA ALA A 97 14.08 -5.33 11.91
C ALA A 97 13.68 -6.82 11.79
N PHE A 98 12.89 -7.19 10.79
CA PHE A 98 12.51 -8.58 10.54
C PHE A 98 13.71 -9.44 10.18
N SER A 99 14.63 -8.94 9.35
CA SER A 99 15.87 -9.68 9.02
C SER A 99 16.75 -9.91 10.25
N ARG A 100 16.86 -8.95 11.16
CA ARG A 100 17.62 -9.11 12.41
C ARG A 100 16.98 -10.09 13.39
N LEU A 101 15.65 -10.15 13.40
CA LEU A 101 14.87 -11.01 14.30
C LEU A 101 14.54 -12.38 13.69
N GLN A 102 15.00 -12.70 12.49
CA GLN A 102 14.58 -13.89 11.74
C GLN A 102 14.79 -15.21 12.51
N ASP A 103 15.83 -15.27 13.34
CA ASP A 103 16.18 -16.46 14.13
C ASP A 103 15.42 -16.54 15.48
N ASP A 104 14.85 -15.42 15.96
CA ASP A 104 14.04 -15.35 17.17
C ASP A 104 12.54 -15.31 16.80
N LYS A 105 11.96 -16.51 16.66
CA LYS A 105 10.58 -16.69 16.18
C LYS A 105 9.54 -15.91 16.98
N GLU A 106 9.71 -15.80 18.29
CA GLU A 106 8.73 -15.13 19.15
C GLU A 106 8.80 -13.60 18.99
N LYS A 107 10.01 -13.03 18.98
CA LYS A 107 10.19 -11.59 18.74
C LYS A 107 9.82 -11.20 17.32
N LEU A 108 10.14 -12.03 16.33
CA LEU A 108 9.71 -11.83 14.94
C LEU A 108 8.20 -11.79 14.84
N LYS A 109 7.50 -12.78 15.43
CA LYS A 109 6.03 -12.83 15.47
C LYS A 109 5.44 -11.54 16.03
N LYS A 110 5.88 -11.12 17.22
CA LYS A 110 5.39 -9.89 17.87
C LYS A 110 5.64 -8.65 17.01
N SER A 111 6.80 -8.58 16.35
CA SER A 111 7.16 -7.46 15.47
C SER A 111 6.30 -7.42 14.21
N VAL A 112 6.01 -8.58 13.62
CA VAL A 112 5.10 -8.72 12.47
C VAL A 112 3.68 -8.32 12.83
N GLU A 113 3.15 -8.80 13.96
CA GLU A 113 1.81 -8.46 14.44
C GLU A 113 1.67 -6.96 14.68
N LYS A 114 2.65 -6.35 15.37
CA LYS A 114 2.66 -4.91 15.64
C LYS A 114 2.73 -4.08 14.36
N THR A 115 3.60 -4.46 13.42
CA THR A 115 3.75 -3.78 12.13
C THR A 115 2.47 -3.88 11.31
N LEU A 116 1.92 -5.09 11.19
CA LEU A 116 0.71 -5.34 10.41
C LEU A 116 -0.50 -4.62 11.02
N PHE A 117 -0.63 -4.64 12.35
CA PHE A 117 -1.65 -3.88 13.07
C PHE A 117 -1.55 -2.39 12.75
N PHE A 118 -0.36 -1.81 12.86
CA PHE A 118 -0.17 -0.38 12.64
C PHE A 118 -0.51 0.04 11.20
N LEU A 119 -0.08 -0.76 10.21
CA LEU A 119 -0.40 -0.52 8.80
C LEU A 119 -1.90 -0.57 8.53
N CYS A 120 -2.60 -1.60 9.03
CA CYS A 120 -4.04 -1.72 8.87
C CYS A 120 -4.79 -0.60 9.62
N PHE A 121 -4.33 -0.28 10.84
CA PHE A 121 -4.90 0.78 11.68
C PHE A 121 -4.84 2.15 11.02
N LEU A 122 -3.76 2.46 10.29
CA LEU A 122 -3.63 3.74 9.59
C LEU A 122 -4.31 3.74 8.22
N THR A 123 -4.28 2.62 7.51
CA THR A 123 -4.70 2.57 6.11
C THR A 123 -6.21 2.36 5.96
N PHE A 124 -6.79 1.43 6.73
CA PHE A 124 -8.20 1.06 6.58
C PHE A 124 -9.20 2.20 6.82
N PRO A 125 -9.09 3.04 7.88
CA PRO A 125 -10.04 4.13 8.08
C PRO A 125 -10.00 5.16 6.94
N VAL A 126 -8.81 5.41 6.38
CA VAL A 126 -8.66 6.33 5.24
C VAL A 126 -9.32 5.76 3.98
N LEU A 127 -9.16 4.45 3.72
CA LEU A 127 -9.82 3.77 2.61
C LEU A 127 -11.35 3.78 2.74
N VAL A 128 -11.86 3.56 3.96
CA VAL A 128 -13.30 3.66 4.26
C VAL A 128 -13.80 5.09 4.09
N GLY A 129 -13.03 6.09 4.56
CA GLY A 129 -13.34 7.49 4.36
C GLY A 129 -13.43 7.84 2.87
N PHE A 130 -12.47 7.41 2.06
CA PHE A 130 -12.53 7.63 0.61
C PHE A 130 -13.70 6.92 -0.05
N SER A 131 -14.00 5.67 0.27
CA SER A 131 -15.11 4.96 -0.36
C SER A 131 -16.48 5.54 0.03
N THR A 132 -16.66 6.00 1.27
CA THR A 132 -17.95 6.54 1.74
C THR A 132 -18.15 8.00 1.37
N LEU A 133 -17.10 8.83 1.43
CA LEU A 133 -17.20 10.27 1.19
C LEU A 133 -17.03 10.66 -0.28
N ALA A 134 -16.42 9.81 -1.12
CA ALA A 134 -16.17 10.12 -2.53
C ALA A 134 -17.40 10.60 -3.32
N PRO A 135 -18.59 9.97 -3.21
CA PRO A 135 -19.78 10.45 -3.93
C PRO A 135 -20.15 11.90 -3.61
N GLN A 136 -19.94 12.34 -2.36
CA GLN A 136 -20.22 13.71 -1.94
C GLN A 136 -19.08 14.65 -2.34
N MET A 137 -17.82 14.25 -2.12
CA MET A 137 -16.64 15.04 -2.47
C MET A 137 -16.58 15.38 -3.96
N VAL A 138 -16.93 14.42 -4.82
CA VAL A 138 -16.94 14.57 -6.28
C VAL A 138 -18.00 15.58 -6.74
N LYS A 139 -19.14 15.67 -6.05
CA LYS A 139 -20.22 16.62 -6.37
C LYS A 139 -19.95 18.03 -5.85
N ILE A 140 -19.36 18.14 -4.66
CA ILE A 140 -19.16 19.44 -3.99
C ILE A 140 -18.04 20.25 -4.65
N ILE A 141 -17.04 19.58 -5.23
CA ILE A 141 -15.94 20.26 -5.91
C ILE A 141 -16.27 20.28 -7.42
N PRO A 142 -16.61 21.44 -8.03
CA PRO A 142 -17.10 21.50 -9.41
C PRO A 142 -16.15 20.85 -10.44
N ARG A 143 -14.83 20.99 -10.22
CA ARG A 143 -13.79 20.38 -11.06
C ARG A 143 -13.77 18.85 -11.01
N TYR A 144 -14.34 18.26 -9.96
CA TYR A 144 -14.33 16.83 -9.74
C TYR A 144 -15.57 16.12 -10.28
N LEU A 145 -16.65 16.82 -10.64
CA LEU A 145 -17.89 16.20 -11.12
C LEU A 145 -17.66 15.21 -12.29
N LYS A 146 -16.68 15.49 -13.16
CA LYS A 146 -16.25 14.60 -14.25
C LYS A 146 -15.75 13.22 -13.80
N TRP A 147 -15.39 13.05 -12.53
CA TRP A 147 -14.93 11.79 -11.94
C TRP A 147 -16.06 10.98 -11.31
N GLN A 148 -17.31 11.46 -11.36
CA GLN A 148 -18.47 10.72 -10.87
C GLN A 148 -18.57 9.29 -11.43
N PRO A 149 -18.30 9.02 -12.73
CA PRO A 149 -18.29 7.66 -13.25
C PRO A 149 -17.18 6.78 -12.65
N ALA A 150 -16.08 7.39 -12.17
CA ALA A 150 -14.93 6.67 -11.60
C ALA A 150 -15.16 6.22 -10.15
N VAL A 151 -16.25 6.65 -9.49
CA VAL A 151 -16.53 6.32 -8.08
C VAL A 151 -16.69 4.81 -7.87
N LEU A 152 -17.33 4.09 -8.81
CA LEU A 152 -17.43 2.64 -8.72
C LEU A 152 -16.05 1.97 -8.78
N ALA A 153 -15.19 2.46 -9.69
CA ALA A 153 -13.82 1.97 -9.78
C ALA A 153 -13.03 2.23 -8.49
N LEU A 154 -13.23 3.40 -7.86
CA LEU A 154 -12.60 3.73 -6.58
C LEU A 154 -12.94 2.70 -5.50
N TYR A 155 -14.17 2.20 -5.44
CA TYR A 155 -14.56 1.19 -4.44
C TYR A 155 -13.75 -0.11 -4.58
N PHE A 156 -13.62 -0.62 -5.80
CA PHE A 156 -12.82 -1.83 -6.06
C PHE A 156 -11.33 -1.60 -5.81
N TYR A 157 -10.81 -0.42 -6.15
CA TYR A 157 -9.42 -0.08 -5.85
C TYR A 157 -9.16 0.12 -4.35
N CYS A 158 -10.10 0.68 -3.59
CA CYS A 158 -10.02 0.76 -2.14
C CYS A 158 -10.02 -0.64 -1.51
N PHE A 159 -10.88 -1.54 -1.99
CA PHE A 159 -10.90 -2.94 -1.57
C PHE A 159 -9.56 -3.64 -1.88
N ASN A 160 -9.03 -3.44 -3.09
CA ASN A 160 -7.72 -3.96 -3.46
C ASN A 160 -6.59 -3.38 -2.61
N SER A 161 -6.64 -2.08 -2.28
CA SER A 161 -5.62 -1.42 -1.45
C SER A 161 -5.64 -1.92 0.00
N ALA A 162 -6.82 -2.27 0.53
CA ALA A 162 -6.93 -2.92 1.83
C ALA A 162 -6.23 -4.29 1.84
N TRP A 163 -6.47 -5.13 0.81
CA TRP A 163 -5.76 -6.39 0.62
C TRP A 163 -4.26 -6.20 0.41
N ALA A 164 -3.86 -5.22 -0.40
CA ALA A 164 -2.46 -4.89 -0.67
C ALA A 164 -1.72 -4.46 0.60
N THR A 165 -2.37 -3.74 1.50
CA THR A 165 -1.80 -3.37 2.81
C THR A 165 -1.33 -4.62 3.58
N VAL A 166 -2.15 -5.67 3.57
CA VAL A 166 -1.81 -6.92 4.24
C VAL A 166 -0.77 -7.70 3.41
N SER A 167 -1.03 -7.93 2.12
CA SER A 167 -0.19 -8.81 1.30
C SER A 167 1.20 -8.25 1.04
N THR A 168 1.35 -6.93 0.82
CA THR A 168 2.65 -6.29 0.67
C THR A 168 3.47 -6.38 1.97
N SER A 169 2.84 -6.26 3.14
CA SER A 169 3.52 -6.51 4.42
C SER A 169 4.00 -7.96 4.52
N MET A 170 3.21 -8.92 4.03
CA MET A 170 3.57 -10.34 4.04
C MET A 170 4.71 -10.65 3.06
N THR A 171 4.70 -10.06 1.86
CA THR A 171 5.81 -10.21 0.91
C THR A 171 7.09 -9.58 1.44
N ASN A 172 6.99 -8.44 2.14
CA ASN A 172 8.14 -7.81 2.79
C ASN A 172 8.72 -8.70 3.89
N LEU A 173 7.87 -9.31 4.72
CA LEU A 173 8.29 -10.32 5.71
C LEU A 173 9.00 -11.49 5.03
N LEU A 174 8.38 -12.11 4.02
CA LEU A 174 8.96 -13.27 3.31
C LEU A 174 10.33 -12.94 2.72
N ASN A 175 10.48 -11.75 2.13
CA ASN A 175 11.76 -11.29 1.59
C ASN A 175 12.78 -11.05 2.70
N ALA A 176 12.39 -10.45 3.83
CA ALA A 176 13.26 -10.14 4.95
C ALA A 176 13.86 -11.40 5.61
N ILE A 177 13.13 -12.51 5.62
CA ILE A 177 13.58 -13.81 6.14
C ILE A 177 14.16 -14.74 5.05
N GLY A 178 14.48 -14.20 3.87
CA GLY A 178 15.18 -14.93 2.81
C GLY A 178 14.31 -15.82 1.89
N HIS A 179 12.99 -15.79 2.01
CA HIS A 179 12.06 -16.55 1.17
C HIS A 179 11.65 -15.85 -0.14
N VAL A 180 12.61 -15.21 -0.82
CA VAL A 180 12.38 -14.44 -2.06
C VAL A 180 11.73 -15.28 -3.17
N LYS A 181 12.05 -16.57 -3.27
CA LYS A 181 11.44 -17.48 -4.26
C LYS A 181 9.92 -17.61 -4.08
N LYS A 182 9.41 -17.53 -2.84
CA LYS A 182 7.95 -17.57 -2.58
C LYS A 182 7.29 -16.28 -3.05
N THR A 183 7.91 -15.13 -2.75
CA THR A 183 7.46 -13.83 -3.24
C THR A 183 7.45 -13.75 -4.76
N PHE A 184 8.49 -14.25 -5.42
CA PHE A 184 8.57 -14.33 -6.87
C PHE A 184 7.40 -15.13 -7.48
N LYS A 185 7.05 -16.28 -6.89
CA LYS A 185 5.88 -17.07 -7.30
C LYS A 185 4.57 -16.30 -7.14
N LEU A 186 4.41 -15.53 -6.07
CA LEU A 186 3.25 -14.67 -5.87
C LEU A 186 3.16 -13.56 -6.93
N MET A 187 4.30 -12.95 -7.29
CA MET A 187 4.33 -11.94 -8.36
C MET A 187 3.96 -12.53 -9.72
N ILE A 188 4.46 -13.73 -10.06
CA ILE A 188 4.06 -14.44 -11.28
C ILE A 188 2.56 -14.76 -11.26
N MET A 189 2.04 -15.23 -10.13
CA MET A 189 0.61 -15.50 -9.98
C MET A 189 -0.23 -14.24 -10.23
N TRP A 190 0.13 -13.11 -9.61
CA TRP A 190 -0.57 -11.84 -9.84
C TRP A 190 -0.41 -11.32 -11.25
N LEU A 191 0.76 -11.49 -11.88
CA LEU A 191 0.98 -11.17 -13.29
C LEU A 191 0.01 -11.97 -14.18
N GLY A 192 -0.01 -13.30 -14.02
CA GLY A 192 -0.87 -14.19 -14.78
C GLY A 192 -2.36 -13.87 -14.59
N LEU A 193 -2.80 -13.70 -13.34
CA LEU A 193 -4.19 -13.33 -13.03
C LEU A 193 -4.58 -11.98 -13.63
N THR A 194 -3.69 -10.98 -13.56
CA THR A 194 -3.93 -9.65 -14.13
C THR A 194 -4.09 -9.74 -15.64
N TRP A 195 -3.17 -10.40 -16.33
CA TRP A 195 -3.18 -10.53 -17.78
C TRP A 195 -4.29 -11.45 -18.31
N LEU A 196 -4.75 -12.41 -17.50
CA LEU A 196 -5.86 -13.28 -17.85
C LEU A 196 -7.22 -12.59 -17.65
N ILE A 197 -7.44 -11.97 -16.48
CA ILE A 197 -8.78 -11.50 -16.08
C ILE A 197 -9.07 -10.10 -16.61
N ILE A 198 -8.12 -9.15 -16.47
CA ILE A 198 -8.39 -7.73 -16.73
C ILE A 198 -8.76 -7.46 -18.19
N PRO A 199 -7.99 -7.91 -19.20
CA PRO A 199 -8.33 -7.64 -20.61
C PRO A 199 -9.69 -8.21 -21.01
N ILE A 200 -10.02 -9.43 -20.55
CA ILE A 200 -11.30 -10.09 -20.86
C ILE A 200 -12.48 -9.27 -20.32
N LEU A 201 -12.39 -8.82 -19.06
CA LEU A 201 -13.44 -8.00 -18.46
C LEU A 201 -13.47 -6.57 -19.04
N ALA A 202 -12.32 -6.02 -19.42
CA ALA A 202 -12.22 -4.71 -20.05
C ALA A 202 -12.97 -4.67 -21.38
N VAL A 203 -12.86 -5.71 -22.21
CA VAL A 203 -13.59 -5.80 -23.48
C VAL A 203 -15.09 -5.93 -23.25
N LYS A 204 -15.53 -6.71 -22.25
CA LYS A 204 -16.96 -6.96 -22.01
C LYS A 204 -17.69 -5.82 -21.30
N PHE A 205 -17.04 -5.17 -20.32
CA PHE A 205 -17.68 -4.22 -19.40
C PHE A 205 -16.94 -2.87 -19.32
N GLY A 206 -16.01 -2.60 -20.24
CA GLY A 206 -15.23 -1.37 -20.25
C GLY A 206 -14.38 -1.18 -18.99
N TYR A 207 -14.24 0.07 -18.56
CA TYR A 207 -13.46 0.40 -17.36
C TYR A 207 -14.04 -0.20 -16.07
N ASN A 208 -15.37 -0.38 -15.98
CA ASN A 208 -15.99 -1.06 -14.84
C ASN A 208 -15.60 -2.54 -14.77
N GLY A 209 -15.40 -3.19 -15.91
CA GLY A 209 -14.85 -4.54 -15.99
C GLY A 209 -13.44 -4.64 -15.42
N VAL A 210 -12.58 -3.66 -15.73
CA VAL A 210 -11.23 -3.58 -15.15
C VAL A 210 -11.31 -3.44 -13.62
N ALA A 211 -12.15 -2.53 -13.12
CA ALA A 211 -12.31 -2.33 -11.69
C ALA A 211 -12.78 -3.61 -10.98
N PHE A 212 -13.78 -4.30 -11.54
CA PHE A 212 -14.24 -5.57 -11.02
C PHE A 212 -13.14 -6.64 -11.03
N GLY A 213 -12.37 -6.73 -12.12
CA GLY A 213 -11.21 -7.62 -12.23
C GLY A 213 -10.16 -7.37 -11.14
N VAL A 214 -9.84 -6.11 -10.87
CA VAL A 214 -8.94 -5.72 -9.76
C VAL A 214 -9.50 -6.21 -8.41
N GLY A 215 -10.80 -6.07 -8.19
CA GLY A 215 -11.48 -6.61 -7.01
C GLY A 215 -11.32 -8.12 -6.87
N ILE A 216 -11.57 -8.89 -7.94
CA ILE A 216 -11.41 -10.36 -7.95
C ILE A 216 -9.95 -10.75 -7.66
N ILE A 217 -9.00 -10.14 -8.36
CA ILE A 217 -7.57 -10.44 -8.20
C ILE A 217 -7.13 -10.15 -6.77
N SER A 218 -7.66 -9.11 -6.13
CA SER A 218 -7.29 -8.76 -4.75
C SER A 218 -7.55 -9.90 -3.75
N LEU A 219 -8.56 -10.74 -3.97
CA LEU A 219 -8.86 -11.91 -3.11
C LEU A 219 -7.73 -12.94 -3.12
N SER A 220 -7.00 -13.07 -4.24
CA SER A 220 -5.83 -13.96 -4.34
C SER A 220 -4.70 -13.57 -3.38
N SER A 221 -4.72 -12.33 -2.85
CA SER A 221 -3.78 -11.86 -1.82
C SER A 221 -3.82 -12.68 -0.53
N VAL A 222 -4.90 -13.43 -0.28
CA VAL A 222 -4.98 -14.39 0.83
C VAL A 222 -3.87 -15.44 0.76
N VAL A 223 -3.40 -15.80 -0.44
CA VAL A 223 -2.31 -16.77 -0.62
C VAL A 223 -1.02 -16.27 0.04
N ALA A 224 -0.70 -14.98 -0.10
CA ALA A 224 0.47 -14.38 0.54
C ALA A 224 0.37 -14.46 2.07
N VAL A 225 -0.82 -14.21 2.62
CA VAL A 225 -1.12 -14.32 4.05
C VAL A 225 -0.94 -15.75 4.55
N ILE A 226 -1.49 -16.73 3.83
CA ILE A 226 -1.35 -18.14 4.19
C ILE A 226 0.12 -18.57 4.16
N MET A 227 0.87 -18.18 3.12
CA MET A 227 2.29 -18.51 3.01
C MET A 227 3.12 -17.91 4.15
N ALA A 228 2.86 -16.66 4.53
CA ALA A 228 3.53 -16.00 5.64
C ALA A 228 3.14 -16.63 6.99
N LYS A 229 1.85 -16.90 7.21
CA LYS A 229 1.35 -17.50 8.46
C LYS A 229 1.92 -18.90 8.72
N LYS A 230 2.17 -19.68 7.65
CA LYS A 230 2.84 -20.99 7.77
C LYS A 230 4.28 -20.90 8.27
N LEU A 231 4.95 -19.77 8.05
CA LEU A 231 6.33 -19.54 8.47
C LEU A 231 6.41 -18.84 9.82
N VAL A 232 5.53 -17.86 10.04
CA VAL A 232 5.42 -17.09 11.28
C VAL A 232 3.98 -17.18 11.74
N ASN A 233 3.72 -17.89 12.84
CA ASN A 233 2.35 -18.09 13.34
C ASN A 233 1.81 -16.87 14.08
N PHE A 234 1.53 -15.79 13.35
CA PHE A 234 0.98 -14.55 13.87
C PHE A 234 -0.56 -14.56 13.95
N ALA A 235 -1.10 -13.79 14.89
CA ALA A 235 -2.52 -13.62 15.14
C ALA A 235 -3.14 -12.62 14.15
N LEU A 236 -3.71 -13.15 13.06
CA LEU A 236 -4.43 -12.36 12.05
C LEU A 236 -5.63 -11.61 12.61
N LEU A 237 -6.38 -12.23 13.53
CA LEU A 237 -7.56 -11.61 14.11
C LEU A 237 -7.20 -10.36 14.92
N ASP A 238 -6.10 -10.41 15.67
CA ASP A 238 -5.62 -9.27 16.44
C ASP A 238 -5.01 -8.18 15.56
N SER A 239 -4.26 -8.58 14.54
CA SER A 239 -3.50 -7.63 13.70
C SER A 239 -4.37 -6.97 12.63
N VAL A 240 -5.25 -7.73 11.99
CA VAL A 240 -6.09 -7.25 10.87
C VAL A 240 -7.55 -7.14 11.28
N GLY A 241 -8.06 -8.11 12.04
CA GLY A 241 -9.47 -8.17 12.43
C GLY A 241 -9.91 -6.98 13.29
N LYS A 242 -9.11 -6.57 14.28
CA LYS A 242 -9.40 -5.41 15.13
C LYS A 242 -9.49 -4.09 14.34
N PRO A 243 -8.47 -3.68 13.54
CA PRO A 243 -8.59 -2.52 12.67
C PRO A 243 -9.73 -2.61 11.65
N LEU A 244 -10.00 -3.81 11.12
CA LEU A 244 -11.10 -4.03 10.19
C LEU A 244 -12.46 -3.78 10.85
N PHE A 245 -12.67 -4.29 12.06
CA PHE A 245 -13.89 -4.06 12.82
C PHE A 245 -14.09 -2.58 13.17
N ALA A 246 -13.05 -1.90 13.64
CA ALA A 246 -13.11 -0.46 13.91
C ALA A 246 -13.41 0.35 12.62
N SER A 247 -12.85 -0.06 11.49
CA SER A 247 -13.11 0.56 10.18
C SER A 247 -14.52 0.26 9.67
N PHE A 248 -15.07 -0.91 9.98
CA PHE A 248 -16.45 -1.26 9.68
C PHE A 248 -17.44 -0.43 10.52
N ALA A 249 -17.16 -0.24 11.81
CA ALA A 249 -17.93 0.66 12.67
C ALA A 249 -17.91 2.10 12.15
N LEU A 250 -16.74 2.58 11.71
CA LEU A 250 -16.61 3.86 11.01
C LEU A 250 -17.46 3.91 9.73
N ALA A 251 -17.41 2.87 8.89
CA ALA A 251 -18.18 2.80 7.65
C ALA A 251 -19.69 2.88 7.93
N LEU A 252 -20.16 2.14 8.93
CA LEU A 252 -21.55 2.14 9.36
C LEU A 252 -21.98 3.52 9.87
N PHE A 253 -21.15 4.18 10.67
CA PHE A 253 -21.42 5.53 11.14
C PHE A 253 -21.51 6.54 9.98
N LEU A 254 -20.55 6.52 9.05
CA LEU A 254 -20.57 7.41 7.88
C LEU A 254 -21.73 7.10 6.95
N TYR A 255 -22.19 5.86 6.88
CA TYR A 255 -23.39 5.46 6.14
C TYR A 255 -24.66 6.12 6.72
N PHE A 256 -24.83 6.15 8.04
CA PHE A 256 -25.96 6.86 8.66
C PHE A 256 -25.91 8.37 8.42
N LEU A 257 -24.72 8.96 8.40
CA LEU A 257 -24.53 10.37 8.07
C LEU A 257 -24.66 10.66 6.56
N ARG A 258 -24.95 9.68 5.70
CA ARG A 258 -25.08 9.89 4.26
C ARG A 258 -26.20 10.87 3.91
N PHE A 259 -27.31 10.83 4.64
CA PHE A 259 -28.49 11.70 4.39
C PHE A 259 -28.20 13.19 4.65
N TRP A 260 -27.14 13.49 5.38
CA TRP A 260 -26.74 14.86 5.67
C TRP A 260 -25.90 15.36 4.49
N GLU A 261 -26.56 16.05 3.56
CA GLU A 261 -25.92 16.73 2.43
C GLU A 261 -25.62 18.19 2.76
N GLY A 262 -24.49 18.70 2.26
CA GLY A 262 -24.13 20.11 2.34
C GLY A 262 -22.68 20.36 1.97
N GLY A 263 -22.19 21.58 2.19
CA GLY A 263 -20.88 22.03 1.74
C GLY A 263 -19.69 21.47 2.53
N TYR A 264 -18.54 22.13 2.39
CA TYR A 264 -17.27 21.72 3.00
C TYR A 264 -17.32 21.51 4.53
N LEU A 265 -18.19 22.24 5.23
CA LEU A 265 -18.38 22.12 6.67
C LEU A 265 -18.91 20.74 7.09
N ILE A 266 -19.88 20.19 6.34
CA ILE A 266 -20.48 18.89 6.65
C ILE A 266 -19.49 17.76 6.38
N ILE A 267 -18.70 17.84 5.30
CA ILE A 267 -17.62 16.87 5.05
C ILE A 267 -16.60 16.94 6.19
N SER A 268 -16.18 18.13 6.59
CA SER A 268 -15.21 18.32 7.67
C SER A 268 -15.73 17.72 8.99
N PHE A 269 -17.01 17.95 9.30
CA PHE A 269 -17.67 17.33 10.45
C PHE A 269 -17.68 15.80 10.35
N LYS A 270 -18.00 15.21 9.20
CA LYS A 270 -17.96 13.74 8.99
C LYS A 270 -16.56 13.16 9.18
N VAL A 271 -15.54 13.85 8.68
CA VAL A 271 -14.14 13.41 8.82
C VAL A 271 -13.71 13.46 10.28
N LEU A 272 -14.01 14.56 11.00
CA LEU A 272 -13.64 14.72 12.41
C LEU A 272 -14.40 13.74 13.32
N SER A 273 -15.74 13.66 13.19
CA SER A 273 -16.56 12.73 13.97
C SER A 273 -16.23 11.27 13.64
N GLY A 274 -15.98 10.95 12.37
CA GLY A 274 -15.50 9.64 11.95
C GLY A 274 -14.16 9.27 12.57
N ALA A 275 -13.20 10.19 12.58
CA ALA A 275 -11.90 9.97 13.24
C ALA A 275 -12.08 9.68 14.74
N ILE A 276 -12.94 10.43 15.43
CA ILE A 276 -13.25 10.19 16.85
C ILE A 276 -13.84 8.79 17.05
N ILE A 277 -14.82 8.39 16.25
CA ILE A 277 -15.45 7.07 16.36
C ILE A 277 -14.46 5.95 16.06
N TYR A 278 -13.64 6.11 15.03
CA TYR A 278 -12.60 5.13 14.71
C TYR A 278 -11.61 4.96 15.86
N LEU A 279 -11.15 6.06 16.45
CA LEU A 279 -10.24 6.04 17.59
C LEU A 279 -10.90 5.43 18.83
N PHE A 280 -12.18 5.73 19.07
CA PHE A 280 -12.96 5.16 20.17
C PHE A 280 -13.08 3.64 20.07
N PHE A 281 -13.53 3.10 18.93
CA PHE A 281 -13.63 1.66 18.72
C PHE A 281 -12.27 0.96 18.73
N SER A 282 -11.25 1.60 18.15
CA SER A 282 -9.89 1.07 18.21
C SER A 282 -9.36 1.00 19.63
N TYR A 283 -9.63 2.03 20.44
CA TYR A 283 -9.29 2.06 21.87
C TYR A 283 -10.03 0.96 22.64
N LEU A 284 -11.32 0.72 22.39
CA LEU A 284 -12.05 -0.37 23.04
C LEU A 284 -11.46 -1.75 22.71
N LEU A 285 -11.06 -1.98 21.46
CA LEU A 285 -10.59 -3.31 21.00
C LEU A 285 -9.16 -3.66 21.43
N LYS A 286 -8.26 -2.68 21.54
CA LYS A 286 -6.84 -2.91 21.90
C LYS A 286 -6.47 -2.33 23.27
N GLY A 287 -7.36 -1.57 23.90
CA GLY A 287 -7.21 -1.03 25.25
C GLY A 287 -6.00 -0.10 25.41
N ARG A 288 -5.42 -0.11 26.62
CA ARG A 288 -4.26 0.73 26.99
C ARG A 288 -2.97 0.40 26.22
N ILE A 289 -2.91 -0.71 25.48
CA ILE A 289 -1.74 -1.08 24.68
C ILE A 289 -1.55 -0.10 23.51
N LEU A 290 -2.64 0.40 22.92
CA LEU A 290 -2.59 1.47 21.91
C LEU A 290 -1.95 2.74 22.48
N LEU A 291 -2.35 3.14 23.69
CA LEU A 291 -1.80 4.34 24.34
C LEU A 291 -0.32 4.18 24.66
N LYS A 292 0.11 2.99 25.13
CA LYS A 292 1.54 2.70 25.36
C LYS A 292 2.36 2.74 24.06
N ASP A 293 1.84 2.16 22.98
CA ASP A 293 2.50 2.17 21.67
C ASP A 293 2.64 3.61 21.12
N ILE A 294 1.60 4.43 21.26
CA ILE A 294 1.62 5.84 20.82
C ILE A 294 2.55 6.68 21.70
N SER A 295 2.55 6.48 23.02
CA SER A 295 3.42 7.23 23.93
C SER A 295 4.89 6.93 23.71
N LEU A 296 5.24 5.68 23.38
CA LEU A 296 6.61 5.29 23.03
C LEU A 296 7.09 6.03 21.77
N ILE A 297 6.26 6.06 20.72
CA ILE A 297 6.56 6.78 19.47
C ILE A 297 6.72 8.28 19.74
N TRP A 298 5.82 8.86 20.52
CA TRP A 298 5.89 10.28 20.88
C TRP A 298 7.17 10.62 21.65
N HIS A 299 7.59 9.75 22.56
CA HIS A 299 8.82 9.94 23.33
C HIS A 299 10.09 9.85 22.45
N GLU A 300 10.13 8.94 21.47
CA GLU A 300 11.23 8.85 20.50
C GLU A 300 11.28 10.07 19.56
N ILE A 301 10.13 10.60 19.13
CA ILE A 301 10.07 11.82 18.31
C ILE A 301 10.57 13.02 19.12
N LYS A 302 10.18 13.14 20.38
CA LYS A 302 10.60 14.24 21.26
C LYS A 302 12.08 14.18 21.65
N GLN A 303 12.71 13.00 21.65
CA GLN A 303 14.16 12.86 21.87
C GLN A 303 15.01 13.18 20.63
N LYS A 304 14.39 13.21 19.44
CA LYS A 304 15.09 13.51 18.17
C LYS A 304 15.01 14.98 17.75
N ASN A 305 14.14 15.76 18.40
CA ASN A 305 14.05 17.22 18.27
C ASN A 305 14.72 17.89 19.46
#